data_AF-A0A6D2IXF1-F1
#
_entry.id   AF-A0A6D2IXF1-F1
#
_cell.length_a   1.000
_cell.length_b   1.000
_cell.length_c   1.000
_cell.angle_alpha   90.00
_cell.angle_beta   90.00
_cell.angle_gamma   90.00
#
_symmetry.space_group_name_H-M   'P 1'
#
loop_
_entity.id
_entity.type
_entity.pdbx_description
1 polymer ?
#
loop_
_entity_poly.entity_id
_entity_poly.type
_entity_poly.pdbx_seq_one_letter_code
_entity_poly.pdbx_strand_id
1 'polypeptide(L)'
;MTELCKSIPSQGYNPSIAFAVVHKRHHTTRGCSGAILTMAGTVVDSVITHPKEFGFYLCSHFGVKGTSRPTHYHITSCVGRERVYFG
;
A
#
# COMPACT_ATOMS: atom_id res chain seq x y z
N MET A 1 2.74 -19.38 -2.44
CA MET A 1 1.81 -18.76 -3.41
C MET A 1 2.16 -19.15 -4.83
N THR A 2 3.36 -18.86 -5.34
CA THR A 2 3.78 -19.31 -6.69
C THR A 2 3.67 -20.82 -6.89
N GLU A 3 4.08 -21.65 -5.91
CA GLU A 3 3.91 -23.11 -5.98
C GLU A 3 2.44 -23.54 -5.97
N LEU A 4 1.56 -22.81 -5.27
CA LEU A 4 0.13 -23.08 -5.28
C LEU A 4 -0.47 -22.76 -6.65
N CYS A 5 -0.07 -21.65 -7.28
CA CYS A 5 -0.50 -21.32 -8.63
C CYS A 5 -0.08 -22.41 -9.64
N LYS A 6 1.10 -23.01 -9.47
CA LYS A 6 1.56 -24.13 -10.31
C LYS A 6 0.74 -25.43 -10.12
N SER A 7 0.12 -25.62 -8.96
CA SER A 7 -0.73 -26.79 -8.69
C SER A 7 -2.12 -26.71 -9.31
N ILE A 8 -2.50 -25.56 -9.90
CA ILE A 8 -3.79 -25.40 -10.57
C ILE A 8 -3.67 -26.03 -11.97
N PRO A 9 -4.48 -27.04 -12.32
CA PRO A 9 -4.34 -27.80 -13.57
C PRO A 9 -4.74 -27.05 -14.85
N SER A 10 -4.82 -25.72 -14.83
CA SER A 10 -5.06 -24.92 -16.03
C SER A 10 -3.75 -24.65 -16.78
N GLN A 11 -3.73 -24.99 -18.07
CA GLN A 11 -2.59 -24.74 -18.95
C GLN A 11 -2.26 -23.24 -18.98
N GLY A 12 -1.03 -22.89 -18.59
CA GLY A 12 -0.51 -21.51 -18.70
C GLY A 12 -0.90 -20.56 -17.56
N TYR A 13 -1.44 -21.06 -16.43
CA TYR A 13 -1.77 -20.20 -15.29
C TYR A 13 -0.51 -19.69 -14.56
N ASN A 14 -0.09 -18.49 -14.94
CA ASN A 14 1.03 -17.77 -14.35
C ASN A 14 0.62 -16.32 -14.07
N PRO A 15 -0.22 -16.07 -13.05
CA PRO A 15 -0.64 -14.73 -12.71
C PRO A 15 0.53 -13.92 -12.13
N SER A 16 0.49 -12.60 -12.34
CA SER A 16 1.37 -11.70 -11.60
C SER A 16 0.93 -11.63 -10.14
N ILE A 17 1.86 -11.88 -9.22
CA ILE A 17 1.62 -11.88 -7.78
C ILE A 17 2.37 -10.71 -7.17
N ALA A 18 1.67 -9.86 -6.43
CA ALA A 18 2.25 -8.78 -5.65
C ALA A 18 2.03 -9.02 -4.16
N PHE A 19 3.09 -8.87 -3.36
CA PHE A 19 3.03 -8.96 -1.91
C PHE A 19 3.11 -7.56 -1.30
N ALA A 20 2.09 -7.20 -0.53
CA ALA A 20 2.03 -5.96 0.22
C ALA A 20 1.92 -6.23 1.73
N VAL A 21 2.80 -5.61 2.50
CA VAL A 21 2.77 -5.56 3.96
C VAL A 21 1.99 -4.31 4.37
N VAL A 22 0.99 -4.48 5.23
CA VAL A 22 0.08 -3.41 5.64
C VAL A 22 0.29 -3.10 7.12
N HIS A 23 0.73 -1.88 7.43
CA HIS A 23 0.91 -1.39 8.79
C HIS A 23 -0.13 -0.32 9.13
N LYS A 24 -1.14 -0.71 9.91
CA LYS A 24 -2.23 0.17 10.37
C LYS A 24 -1.92 0.91 11.68
N ARG A 25 -1.05 0.35 12.52
CA ARG A 25 -0.66 0.91 13.82
C ARG A 25 0.77 1.39 13.76
N HIS A 26 0.97 2.59 13.25
CA HIS A 26 2.26 3.26 13.22
C HIS A 26 2.14 4.68 13.78
N HIS A 27 3.28 5.26 14.15
CA HIS A 27 3.35 6.62 14.71
C HIS A 27 3.34 7.73 13.65
N THR A 28 3.21 7.39 12.35
CA THR A 28 3.07 8.38 11.28
C THR A 28 1.67 8.98 11.27
N THR A 29 1.58 10.28 11.55
CA THR A 29 0.36 11.09 11.39
C THR A 29 0.65 12.21 10.42
N ARG A 30 -0.24 12.41 9.42
CA ARG A 30 -0.18 13.61 8.58
C ARG A 30 -1.03 14.70 9.22
N GLY A 31 -0.37 15.74 9.73
CA GLY A 31 -1.02 17.00 10.06
C GLY A 31 -0.97 17.90 8.82
N CYS A 32 -2.12 18.27 8.26
CA CYS A 32 -2.18 19.39 7.33
C CYS A 32 -2.22 20.67 8.17
N SER A 33 -1.47 21.71 7.78
CA SER A 33 -1.53 23.03 8.41
C SER A 33 -2.97 23.56 8.34
N GLY A 34 -3.72 23.43 9.45
CA GLY A 34 -5.12 23.86 9.57
C GLY A 34 -6.19 22.76 9.47
N ALA A 35 -5.86 21.53 9.09
CA ALA A 35 -6.82 20.41 9.07
C ALA A 35 -6.32 19.24 9.93
N ILE A 36 -7.05 18.97 11.02
CA ILE A 36 -6.78 17.88 11.97
C ILE A 36 -6.99 16.48 11.32
N LEU A 37 -7.71 16.44 10.19
CA LEU A 37 -8.14 15.22 9.51
C LEU A 37 -7.56 15.17 8.09
N THR A 38 -6.88 14.07 7.77
CA THR A 38 -6.54 13.74 6.38
C THR A 38 -7.81 13.26 5.67
N MET A 39 -8.08 13.78 4.47
CA MET A 39 -9.23 13.38 3.66
C MET A 39 -9.17 11.90 3.26
N ALA A 40 -10.33 11.25 3.22
CA ALA A 40 -10.45 9.91 2.67
C ALA A 40 -10.01 9.91 1.19
N GLY A 41 -9.26 8.89 0.78
CA GLY A 41 -8.64 8.80 -0.54
C GLY A 41 -7.26 9.46 -0.65
N THR A 42 -6.74 10.09 0.42
CA THR A 42 -5.39 10.67 0.37
C THR A 42 -4.34 9.56 0.26
N VAL A 43 -3.58 9.58 -0.83
CA VAL A 43 -2.39 8.75 -1.05
C VAL A 43 -1.13 9.59 -0.80
N VAL A 44 -0.12 8.99 -0.18
CA VAL A 44 1.21 9.57 0.01
C VAL A 44 2.25 8.59 -0.49
N ASP A 45 2.85 8.88 -1.62
CA ASP A 45 3.89 8.08 -2.24
C ASP A 45 5.28 8.75 -2.15
N SER A 46 5.31 10.05 -1.85
CA SER A 46 6.49 10.92 -1.91
C SER A 46 6.90 11.46 -0.53
N VAL A 47 8.19 11.68 -0.31
CA VAL A 47 8.81 12.39 0.84
C VAL A 47 8.93 11.61 2.17
N ILE A 48 7.98 10.74 2.54
CA ILE A 48 7.98 9.99 3.83
C ILE A 48 8.17 8.47 3.64
N THR A 49 8.33 8.03 2.40
CA THR A 49 8.50 6.63 1.99
C THR A 49 9.99 6.28 1.86
N HIS A 50 10.35 5.02 2.06
CA HIS A 50 11.75 4.61 2.02
C HIS A 50 12.32 4.75 0.59
N PRO A 51 13.46 5.41 0.38
CA PRO A 51 13.92 5.83 -0.97
C PRO A 51 14.27 4.67 -1.91
N LYS A 52 14.43 3.45 -1.39
CA LYS A 52 14.76 2.25 -2.19
C LYS A 52 13.62 1.22 -2.24
N GLU A 53 12.61 1.36 -1.39
CA GLU A 53 11.53 0.38 -1.26
C GLU A 53 10.21 1.02 -1.70
N PHE A 54 9.37 0.25 -2.41
CA PHE A 54 8.11 0.80 -2.88
C PHE A 54 7.06 0.70 -1.78
N GLY A 55 6.63 1.84 -1.26
CA GLY A 55 5.56 1.92 -0.29
C GLY A 55 4.81 3.23 -0.39
N PHE A 56 3.58 3.23 0.08
CA PHE A 56 2.73 4.41 0.11
C PHE A 56 1.85 4.39 1.37
N TYR A 57 1.42 5.56 1.81
CA TYR A 57 0.43 5.70 2.86
C TYR A 57 -0.94 5.98 2.23
N LEU A 58 -1.97 5.28 2.67
CA LEU A 58 -3.35 5.48 2.21
C LEU A 58 -4.28 5.75 3.39
N CYS A 59 -4.98 6.88 3.34
CA CYS A 59 -6.13 7.15 4.20
C CYS A 59 -7.41 6.67 3.50
N SER A 60 -7.84 5.43 3.78
CA SER A 60 -9.03 4.86 3.12
C SER A 60 -10.38 5.34 3.67
N HIS A 61 -10.41 5.93 4.87
CA HIS A 61 -11.65 6.31 5.55
C HIS A 61 -11.55 7.70 6.18
N PHE A 62 -12.70 8.33 6.35
CA PHE A 62 -12.81 9.60 7.05
C PHE A 62 -12.61 9.41 8.55
N GLY A 63 -11.72 10.20 9.16
CA GLY A 63 -11.53 10.20 10.60
C GLY A 63 -12.70 10.90 11.28
N VAL A 64 -13.61 10.15 11.90
CA VAL A 64 -14.80 10.72 12.57
C VAL A 64 -14.43 11.50 13.84
N LYS A 65 -13.35 11.12 14.55
CA LYS A 65 -12.85 11.82 15.76
C LYS A 65 -11.34 11.59 15.96
N GLY A 66 -10.59 12.65 16.24
CA GLY A 66 -9.12 12.61 16.40
C GLY A 66 -8.36 12.54 15.07
N THR A 67 -7.03 12.46 15.09
CA THR A 67 -6.22 12.43 13.86
C THR A 67 -6.39 11.11 13.11
N SER A 68 -6.80 11.14 11.84
CA SER A 68 -6.82 9.94 11.00
C SER A 68 -5.39 9.45 10.77
N ARG A 69 -5.13 8.20 11.14
CA ARG A 69 -3.84 7.54 10.88
C ARG A 69 -3.91 6.88 9.50
N PRO A 70 -3.17 7.36 8.50
CA PRO A 70 -3.06 6.63 7.24
C PRO A 70 -2.57 5.22 7.50
N THR A 71 -2.84 4.28 6.60
CA THR A 71 -2.25 2.94 6.65
C THR A 71 -1.04 2.91 5.72
N HIS A 72 0.10 2.44 6.21
CA HIS A 72 1.29 2.27 5.39
C HIS A 72 1.24 0.92 4.66
N TYR A 73 1.39 0.96 3.35
CA TYR A 73 1.51 -0.19 2.47
C TYR A 73 2.94 -0.24 1.97
N HIS A 74 3.62 -1.36 2.21
CA HIS A 74 4.96 -1.62 1.69
C HIS A 74 4.90 -2.84 0.78
N ILE A 75 5.21 -2.66 -0.50
CA ILE A 75 5.29 -3.73 -1.49
C ILE A 75 6.69 -4.34 -1.46
N THR A 76 6.79 -5.60 -1.05
CA THR A 76 8.09 -6.28 -0.80
C THR A 76 8.53 -7.17 -1.95
N SER A 77 7.62 -7.74 -2.73
CA SER A 77 7.97 -8.60 -3.87
C SER A 77 6.85 -8.66 -4.92
N CYS A 78 7.25 -8.63 -6.19
CA CYS A 78 6.38 -8.84 -7.34
C CYS A 78 6.97 -9.96 -8.22
N VAL A 79 6.16 -10.95 -8.56
CA VAL A 79 6.52 -12.05 -9.48
C VAL A 79 5.59 -11.98 -10.68
N GLY A 80 6.09 -11.85 -11.92
CA GLY A 80 5.24 -11.94 -13.14
C GLY A 80 5.28 -10.79 -14.16
N ARG A 81 6.24 -9.85 -14.09
CA ARG A 81 6.45 -8.64 -14.92
C ARG A 81 5.81 -7.35 -14.39
N GLU A 82 6.63 -6.31 -14.58
CA GLU A 82 6.55 -4.85 -14.36
C GLU A 82 5.88 -4.32 -13.09
N ARG A 83 6.56 -3.34 -12.47
CA ARG A 83 6.06 -2.57 -11.35
C ARG A 83 4.74 -1.91 -11.76
N VAL A 84 3.66 -2.28 -11.08
CA VAL A 84 2.36 -1.62 -11.25
C VAL A 84 2.45 -0.25 -10.59
N TYR A 85 2.77 0.78 -11.38
CA TYR A 85 2.61 2.16 -10.94
C TYR A 85 1.11 2.48 -10.99
N PHE A 86 0.48 2.57 -9.82
CA PHE A 86 -0.82 3.22 -9.70
C PHE A 86 -0.55 4.71 -9.80
N GLY A 87 -0.83 5.28 -10.97
CA GLY A 87 -0.78 6.74 -11.21
C GLY A 87 -1.88 7.49 -10.47
#